data_AF-A0A3B1B4K3-F1
#
_entry.id   AF-A0A3B1B4K3-F1
#
_cell.length_a   1.000
_cell.length_b   1.000
_cell.length_c   1.000
_cell.angle_alpha   90.00
_cell.angle_beta   90.00
_cell.angle_gamma   90.00
#
_symmetry.space_group_name_H-M   'P 1'
#
loop_
_entity.id
_entity.type
_entity.pdbx_description
1 polymer ?
#
loop_
_entity_poly.entity_id
_entity_poly.type
_entity_poly.pdbx_seq_one_letter_code
_entity_poly.pdbx_strand_id
1 'polypeptide(L)'
;MPSKRHIVALAILSLLLLAHPIVCSAEDTPFRIDFITNYKSFQFKAQEELIKNSKNIMPGEIQSLIIDAMEDDKSLGHRMFLLDAANAMASGYQHYHGGSKKLLKKISKLIKKELDKEKARNAELMKWDSEERFLGNFVMKTHEKDMEQEGLAPVIYPHWIHRIWFECKVCHQDIFVMQRWRNEISHKKIDAGKQCGVCHNGKMAFSAKENCESCHLAGKPGAAKLHDVEHIDHKAIQEVATKLGAEWNIDALSNGRMPVDRYGFIDWLNMKERGIFMPIHSLDKDYVPETRDNTIFFESKSKVKNVLFSHDVHSSWIKCSSCHPEVFSADLKNNIKMVRMSKGQYCGHCHGKVSFTFADCLRCHVQEKGVTFEGALIHEGKNKQQK
;
A
#
# COMPACT_ATOMS: atom_id res chain seq x y z
N MET A 1 -5.92 -80.63 11.33
CA MET A 1 -4.53 -81.04 11.70
C MET A 1 -3.68 -79.79 11.80
N PRO A 2 -2.75 -79.71 12.77
CA PRO A 2 -2.97 -78.82 13.91
C PRO A 2 -1.83 -77.80 14.16
N SER A 3 -2.13 -76.89 15.10
CA SER A 3 -1.21 -76.29 16.07
C SER A 3 -0.45 -75.03 15.60
N LYS A 4 -0.28 -73.97 16.40
CA LYS A 4 -0.19 -73.88 17.86
C LYS A 4 -0.88 -72.65 18.42
N ARG A 5 -1.47 -72.91 19.58
CA ARG A 5 -2.04 -72.01 20.58
C ARG A 5 -0.94 -71.45 21.48
N HIS A 6 -1.19 -70.22 21.96
CA HIS A 6 -0.77 -69.61 23.24
C HIS A 6 0.73 -69.37 23.47
N ILE A 7 1.06 -68.10 23.80
CA ILE A 7 1.62 -67.71 25.11
C ILE A 7 1.29 -66.23 25.33
N VAL A 8 0.56 -65.99 26.42
CA VAL A 8 0.42 -64.69 27.08
C VAL A 8 1.78 -64.35 27.66
N ALA A 9 2.37 -63.22 27.27
CA ALA A 9 3.56 -62.69 27.91
C ALA A 9 3.30 -61.23 28.30
N LEU A 10 3.19 -61.02 29.62
CA LEU A 10 3.29 -59.72 30.28
C LEU A 10 4.50 -58.95 29.73
N ALA A 11 4.26 -57.85 29.03
CA ALA A 11 5.28 -56.84 28.80
C ALA A 11 5.16 -55.79 29.92
N ILE A 12 6.05 -55.91 30.89
CA ILE A 12 6.27 -54.96 31.97
C ILE A 12 6.57 -53.59 31.33
N LEU A 13 5.67 -52.64 31.53
CA LEU A 13 5.86 -51.24 31.14
C LEU A 13 6.93 -50.64 32.06
N SER A 14 8.20 -50.85 31.71
CA SER A 14 9.33 -50.19 32.36
C SER A 14 9.30 -48.70 32.02
N LEU A 15 8.90 -47.94 33.04
CA LEU A 15 8.94 -46.49 33.17
C LEU A 15 10.35 -45.95 32.81
N LEU A 16 10.55 -45.53 31.57
CA LEU A 16 11.69 -44.73 31.14
C LEU A 16 11.20 -43.30 30.90
N LEU A 17 11.23 -42.53 32.00
CA LEU A 17 11.18 -41.07 32.00
C LEU A 17 12.38 -40.51 31.23
N LEU A 18 12.29 -40.48 29.91
CA LEU A 18 13.10 -39.57 29.10
C LEU A 18 12.44 -38.20 29.20
N ALA A 19 13.01 -37.37 30.07
CA ALA A 19 12.73 -35.95 30.21
C ALA A 19 12.90 -35.26 28.85
N HIS A 20 11.80 -35.19 28.09
CA HIS A 20 11.66 -34.22 27.03
C HIS A 20 11.38 -32.88 27.70
N PRO A 21 12.08 -31.79 27.34
CA PRO A 21 11.70 -30.47 27.81
C PRO A 21 10.27 -30.23 27.31
N ILE A 22 9.36 -30.06 28.25
CA ILE A 22 7.97 -29.72 27.99
C ILE A 22 8.00 -28.41 27.19
N VAL A 23 7.71 -28.50 25.90
CA VAL A 23 7.30 -27.35 25.10
C VAL A 23 5.87 -27.05 25.53
N CYS A 24 5.72 -26.31 26.62
CA CYS A 24 4.44 -25.67 26.94
C CYS A 24 4.30 -24.49 25.96
N SER A 25 3.27 -24.52 25.11
CA SER A 25 2.76 -23.28 24.53
C SER A 25 2.23 -22.46 25.71
N ALA A 26 2.92 -21.38 26.05
CA ALA A 26 2.71 -20.70 27.32
C ALA A 26 1.44 -19.83 27.27
N GLU A 27 0.44 -20.19 28.08
CA GLU A 27 -0.46 -19.16 28.63
C GLU A 27 0.39 -18.12 29.37
N ASP A 28 0.01 -16.84 29.28
CA ASP A 28 0.74 -15.77 29.95
C ASP A 28 0.79 -16.05 31.46
N THR A 29 2.00 -16.24 32.00
CA THR A 29 2.17 -16.48 33.43
C THR A 29 1.77 -15.24 34.24
N PRO A 30 1.32 -15.38 35.50
CA PRO A 30 0.99 -14.22 36.34
C PRO A 30 2.14 -13.21 36.41
N PHE A 31 3.38 -13.70 36.53
CA PHE A 31 4.58 -12.86 36.49
C PHE A 31 4.68 -12.06 35.19
N ARG A 32 4.45 -12.70 34.03
CA ARG A 32 4.53 -12.03 32.74
C ARG A 32 3.45 -10.97 32.59
N ILE A 33 2.22 -11.27 32.99
CA ILE A 33 1.10 -10.33 32.97
C ILE A 33 1.46 -9.08 33.78
N ASP A 34 1.94 -9.27 35.01
CA ASP A 34 2.32 -8.17 35.89
C ASP A 34 3.51 -7.39 35.32
N PHE A 35 4.52 -8.09 34.81
CA PHE A 35 5.70 -7.46 34.21
C PHE A 35 5.33 -6.61 32.99
N ILE A 36 4.55 -7.15 32.05
CA ILE A 36 4.14 -6.45 30.84
C ILE A 36 3.18 -5.31 31.15
N THR A 37 2.29 -5.47 32.13
CA THR A 37 1.39 -4.40 32.59
C THR A 37 2.18 -3.24 33.18
N ASN A 38 3.14 -3.53 34.06
CA ASN A 38 4.04 -2.53 34.63
C ASN A 38 4.90 -1.87 33.55
N TYR A 39 5.39 -2.65 32.58
CA TYR A 39 6.20 -2.14 31.47
C TYR A 39 5.44 -1.15 30.58
N LYS A 40 4.22 -1.52 30.15
CA LYS A 40 3.35 -0.66 29.32
C LYS A 40 2.89 0.59 30.03
N SER A 41 2.75 0.52 31.36
CA SER A 41 2.23 1.61 32.20
C SER A 41 3.35 2.42 32.87
N PHE A 42 4.61 2.18 32.49
CA PHE A 42 5.81 2.84 33.02
C PHE A 42 5.93 2.77 34.56
N GLN A 43 5.48 1.67 35.17
CA GLN A 43 5.52 1.43 36.63
C GLN A 43 6.87 0.85 37.06
N PHE A 44 7.94 1.63 36.94
CA PHE A 44 9.32 1.16 37.14
C PHE A 44 9.57 0.55 38.53
N LYS A 45 9.02 1.14 39.60
CA LYS A 45 9.18 0.62 40.97
C LYS A 45 8.56 -0.76 41.16
N ALA A 46 7.34 -0.95 40.65
CA ALA A 46 6.65 -2.24 40.72
C ALA A 46 7.41 -3.30 39.89
N GLN A 47 7.99 -2.89 38.76
CA GLN A 47 8.80 -3.76 37.93
C GLN A 47 10.10 -4.19 38.62
N GLU A 48 10.77 -3.27 39.32
CA GLU A 48 11.96 -3.55 40.12
C GLU A 48 11.68 -4.55 41.25
N GLU A 49 10.63 -4.32 42.04
CA GLU A 49 10.18 -5.22 43.10
C GLU A 49 9.90 -6.62 42.56
N LEU A 50 9.16 -6.70 41.45
CA LEU A 50 8.81 -7.95 40.79
C LEU A 50 10.07 -8.74 40.34
N ILE A 51 11.07 -8.05 39.79
CA ILE A 51 12.34 -8.65 39.35
C ILE A 51 13.14 -9.16 40.56
N LYS A 52 13.23 -8.38 41.65
CA LYS A 52 13.97 -8.78 42.86
C LYS A 52 13.41 -10.07 43.46
N ASN A 53 12.09 -10.26 43.43
CA ASN A 53 11.42 -11.39 44.06
C ASN A 53 11.33 -12.66 43.20
N SER A 54 11.80 -12.62 41.94
CA SER A 54 11.48 -13.65 40.93
C SER A 54 12.70 -14.38 40.32
N LYS A 55 13.83 -14.45 41.04
CA LYS A 55 15.13 -14.95 40.53
C LYS A 55 15.06 -16.26 39.72
N ASN A 56 14.31 -17.25 40.21
CA ASN A 56 14.35 -18.63 39.68
C ASN A 56 13.54 -18.80 38.38
N ILE A 57 12.51 -17.99 38.17
CA ILE A 57 11.61 -18.12 37.01
C ILE A 57 12.06 -17.26 35.82
N MET A 58 12.81 -16.18 36.07
CA MET A 58 13.17 -15.20 35.05
C MET A 58 13.90 -15.75 33.82
N PRO A 59 14.86 -16.70 33.92
CA PRO A 59 15.48 -17.25 32.72
C PRO A 59 14.47 -17.89 31.75
N GLY A 60 13.46 -18.58 32.30
CA GLY A 60 12.37 -19.17 31.53
C GLY A 60 11.47 -18.11 30.90
N GLU A 61 11.10 -17.09 31.67
CA GLU A 61 10.26 -15.99 31.19
C GLU A 61 10.91 -15.17 30.08
N ILE A 62 12.19 -14.83 30.24
CA ILE A 62 12.99 -14.16 29.20
C ILE A 62 13.02 -15.02 27.94
N GLN A 63 13.28 -16.32 28.08
CA GLN A 63 13.40 -17.23 26.94
C GLN A 63 12.06 -17.44 26.23
N SER A 64 10.95 -17.47 26.95
CA SER A 64 9.62 -17.58 26.34
C SER A 64 9.20 -16.29 25.66
N LEU A 65 9.47 -15.10 26.20
CA LEU A 65 9.26 -13.84 25.46
C LEU A 65 10.06 -13.78 24.15
N ILE A 66 11.29 -14.33 24.15
CA ILE A 66 12.08 -14.46 22.92
C ILE A 66 11.41 -15.43 21.93
N ILE A 67 10.86 -16.55 22.39
CA ILE A 67 10.18 -17.53 21.53
C ILE A 67 8.95 -16.89 20.91
N ASP A 68 8.09 -16.28 21.74
CA ASP A 68 6.87 -15.62 21.30
C ASP A 68 7.19 -14.51 20.29
N ALA A 69 8.23 -13.70 20.55
CA ALA A 69 8.63 -12.67 19.59
C ALA A 69 8.99 -13.21 18.20
N MET A 70 9.52 -14.43 18.13
CA MET A 70 10.01 -15.05 16.91
C MET A 70 8.96 -15.89 16.18
N GLU A 71 7.71 -15.92 16.64
CA GLU A 71 6.61 -16.52 15.89
C GLU A 71 6.39 -15.80 14.55
N ASP A 72 6.05 -16.58 13.52
CA ASP A 72 5.99 -16.12 12.12
C ASP A 72 4.78 -15.20 11.84
N ASP A 73 3.73 -15.28 12.64
CA ASP A 73 2.48 -14.54 12.47
C ASP A 73 2.50 -13.12 13.08
N LYS A 74 3.55 -12.77 13.84
CA LYS A 74 3.61 -11.48 14.53
C LYS A 74 4.04 -10.34 13.62
N SER A 75 3.31 -9.22 13.70
CA SER A 75 3.74 -7.95 13.10
C SER A 75 5.09 -7.49 13.68
N LEU A 76 5.88 -6.74 12.89
CA LEU A 76 7.16 -6.19 13.34
C LEU A 76 7.03 -5.39 14.65
N GLY A 77 5.99 -4.56 14.78
CA GLY A 77 5.77 -3.77 15.99
C GLY A 77 5.56 -4.64 17.23
N HIS A 78 4.79 -5.72 17.10
CA HIS A 78 4.57 -6.66 18.21
C HIS A 78 5.86 -7.44 18.53
N ARG A 79 6.56 -7.94 17.51
CA ARG A 79 7.85 -8.62 17.67
C ARG A 79 8.88 -7.75 18.39
N MET A 80 8.98 -6.47 18.00
CA MET A 80 9.90 -5.53 18.63
C MET A 80 9.52 -5.24 20.07
N PHE A 81 8.23 -5.09 20.37
CA PHE A 81 7.75 -4.92 21.74
C PHE A 81 8.15 -6.08 22.65
N LEU A 82 7.99 -7.33 22.20
CA LEU A 82 8.34 -8.52 23.00
C LEU A 82 9.86 -8.65 23.20
N LEU A 83 10.66 -8.41 22.16
CA LEU A 83 12.13 -8.41 22.28
C LEU A 83 12.64 -7.31 23.23
N ASP A 84 12.02 -6.14 23.20
CA ASP A 84 12.33 -5.02 24.06
C ASP A 84 11.95 -5.32 25.53
N ALA A 85 10.76 -5.88 25.77
CA ALA A 85 10.35 -6.37 27.09
C ALA A 85 11.30 -7.47 27.63
N ALA A 86 11.71 -8.42 26.77
CA ALA A 86 12.69 -9.44 27.13
C ALA A 86 14.06 -8.83 27.47
N ASN A 87 14.47 -7.79 26.73
CA ASN A 87 15.71 -7.06 26.99
C ASN A 87 15.66 -6.31 28.34
N ALA A 88 14.55 -5.65 28.64
CA ALA A 88 14.33 -4.98 29.93
C ALA A 88 14.36 -5.97 31.10
N MET A 89 13.66 -7.11 30.96
CA MET A 89 13.64 -8.19 31.95
C MET A 89 15.03 -8.78 32.17
N ALA A 90 15.74 -9.09 31.08
CA ALA A 90 17.11 -9.61 31.14
C ALA A 90 18.09 -8.60 31.76
N SER A 91 17.90 -7.31 31.52
CA SER A 91 18.74 -6.25 32.09
C SER A 91 18.54 -6.13 33.59
N GLY A 92 17.29 -6.15 34.06
CA GLY A 92 16.98 -6.20 35.49
C GLY A 92 17.50 -7.48 36.15
N TYR A 93 17.35 -8.64 35.50
CA TYR A 93 17.91 -9.90 35.99
C TYR A 93 19.44 -9.84 36.11
N GLN A 94 20.13 -9.27 35.11
CA GLN A 94 21.58 -9.08 35.18
C GLN A 94 21.99 -8.21 36.36
N HIS A 95 21.24 -7.15 36.62
CA HIS A 95 21.54 -6.15 37.63
C HIS A 95 21.34 -6.71 39.05
N TYR A 96 20.19 -7.33 39.32
CA TYR A 96 19.83 -7.77 40.68
C TYR A 96 20.31 -9.18 41.05
N HIS A 97 20.45 -10.07 40.07
CA HIS A 97 20.70 -11.50 40.34
C HIS A 97 21.93 -12.07 39.63
N GLY A 98 22.49 -11.34 38.66
CA GLY A 98 23.56 -11.81 37.79
C GLY A 98 23.10 -12.93 36.84
N GLY A 99 23.94 -13.26 35.85
CA GLY A 99 23.77 -14.47 35.03
C GLY A 99 23.05 -14.32 33.68
N SER A 100 22.70 -13.11 33.24
CA SER A 100 21.98 -12.90 31.97
C SER A 100 22.82 -12.32 30.83
N LYS A 101 24.13 -12.06 31.02
CA LYS A 101 25.03 -11.52 29.96
C LYS A 101 24.90 -12.23 28.60
N LYS A 102 24.79 -13.57 28.60
CA LYS A 102 24.61 -14.36 27.37
C LYS A 102 23.23 -14.14 26.73
N LEU A 103 22.18 -14.04 27.55
CA LEU A 103 20.81 -13.73 27.12
C LEU A 103 20.73 -12.31 26.54
N LEU A 104 21.31 -11.31 27.22
CA LEU A 104 21.39 -9.93 26.73
C LEU A 104 22.10 -9.84 25.38
N LYS A 105 23.23 -10.55 25.20
CA LYS A 105 23.93 -10.62 23.92
C LYS A 105 23.07 -11.29 22.82
N LYS A 106 22.27 -12.31 23.18
CA LYS A 106 21.34 -12.97 22.26
C LYS A 106 20.21 -12.02 21.85
N ILE A 107 19.56 -11.36 22.81
CA ILE A 107 18.43 -10.45 22.58
C ILE A 107 18.87 -9.25 21.74
N SER A 108 19.98 -8.58 22.10
CA SER A 108 20.52 -7.47 21.33
C SER A 108 20.87 -7.85 19.89
N LYS A 109 21.41 -9.06 19.67
CA LYS A 109 21.65 -9.58 18.31
C LYS A 109 20.35 -9.79 17.53
N LEU A 110 19.27 -10.26 18.18
CA LEU A 110 17.96 -10.41 17.56
C LEU A 110 17.33 -9.06 17.23
N ILE A 111 17.34 -8.11 18.17
CA ILE A 111 16.85 -6.74 17.94
C ILE A 111 17.58 -6.11 16.75
N LYS A 112 18.92 -6.16 16.76
CA LYS A 112 19.73 -5.64 15.65
C LYS A 112 19.38 -6.31 14.32
N LYS A 113 19.22 -7.64 14.30
CA LYS A 113 18.85 -8.37 13.07
C LYS A 113 17.50 -7.91 12.52
N GLU A 114 16.48 -7.74 13.36
CA GLU A 114 15.16 -7.28 12.90
C GLU A 114 15.18 -5.82 12.46
N LEU A 115 15.93 -4.94 13.14
CA LEU A 115 16.13 -3.55 12.71
C LEU A 115 16.90 -3.46 11.39
N ASP A 116 17.94 -4.28 11.20
CA ASP A 116 18.72 -4.33 9.95
C ASP A 116 17.84 -4.82 8.78
N LYS A 117 17.00 -5.84 9.01
CA LYS A 117 15.99 -6.29 8.03
C LYS A 117 15.01 -5.17 7.67
N GLU A 118 14.49 -4.46 8.67
CA GLU A 118 13.54 -3.38 8.47
C GLU A 118 14.19 -2.20 7.74
N LYS A 119 15.43 -1.85 8.09
CA LYS A 119 16.21 -0.83 7.40
C LYS A 119 16.44 -1.20 5.93
N ALA A 120 16.79 -2.45 5.64
CA ALA A 120 16.94 -2.93 4.27
C ALA A 120 15.61 -2.89 3.51
N ARG A 121 14.50 -3.31 4.14
CA ARG A 121 13.16 -3.21 3.57
C ARG A 121 12.77 -1.77 3.24
N ASN A 122 13.00 -0.84 4.16
CA ASN A 122 12.69 0.58 3.96
C ASN A 122 13.61 1.22 2.91
N ALA A 123 14.90 0.87 2.89
CA ALA A 123 15.81 1.33 1.84
C ALA A 123 15.37 0.84 0.45
N GLU A 124 14.90 -0.41 0.35
CA GLU A 124 14.37 -0.96 -0.90
C GLU A 124 13.01 -0.36 -1.31
N LEU A 125 12.17 0.03 -0.34
CA LEU A 125 10.97 0.81 -0.63
C LEU A 125 11.34 2.20 -1.15
N MET A 126 12.27 2.87 -0.47
CA MET A 126 12.70 4.23 -0.80
C MET A 126 13.58 4.31 -2.05
N LYS A 127 14.19 3.20 -2.49
CA LYS A 127 15.06 3.10 -3.68
C LYS A 127 14.42 3.72 -4.92
N TRP A 128 13.10 3.60 -5.04
CA TRP A 128 12.34 4.02 -6.21
C TRP A 128 11.48 5.27 -5.96
N ASP A 129 11.54 5.87 -4.76
CA ASP A 129 10.70 7.02 -4.42
C ASP A 129 10.91 8.21 -5.38
N SER A 130 12.12 8.37 -5.90
CA SER A 130 12.41 9.39 -6.93
C SER A 130 11.67 9.14 -8.24
N GLU A 131 11.53 7.87 -8.64
CA GLU A 131 10.84 7.45 -9.86
C GLU A 131 9.31 7.58 -9.73
N GLU A 132 8.81 7.37 -8.51
CA GLU A 132 7.38 7.46 -8.17
C GLU A 132 6.94 8.84 -7.68
N ARG A 133 7.86 9.83 -7.69
CA ARG A 133 7.58 11.18 -7.20
C ARG A 133 6.47 11.87 -7.99
N PHE A 134 6.43 11.63 -9.30
CA PHE A 134 5.41 12.22 -10.15
C PHE A 134 4.11 11.42 -10.04
N LEU A 135 2.98 12.09 -9.75
CA LEU A 135 1.73 11.41 -9.44
C LEU A 135 1.32 10.43 -10.55
N GLY A 136 1.07 9.20 -10.13
CA GLY A 136 0.70 8.08 -10.97
C GLY A 136 1.89 7.31 -11.57
N ASN A 137 3.13 7.80 -11.46
CA ASN A 137 4.28 6.95 -11.77
C ASN A 137 4.40 5.85 -10.72
N PHE A 138 4.72 4.64 -11.18
CA PHE A 138 5.16 3.59 -10.28
C PHE A 138 6.14 2.64 -10.95
N VAL A 139 7.01 2.03 -10.14
CA VAL A 139 7.99 1.07 -10.60
C VAL A 139 7.44 -0.35 -10.46
N MET A 140 7.42 -1.06 -11.59
CA MET A 140 7.07 -2.48 -11.65
C MET A 140 8.32 -3.32 -11.42
N LYS A 141 8.45 -3.90 -10.23
CA LYS A 141 9.60 -4.71 -9.81
C LYS A 141 9.29 -6.16 -9.42
N THR A 142 8.10 -6.67 -9.77
CA THR A 142 7.70 -8.05 -9.46
C THR A 142 8.71 -9.09 -9.98
N HIS A 143 9.32 -8.81 -11.13
CA HIS A 143 10.29 -9.67 -11.82
C HIS A 143 11.69 -9.05 -11.86
N GLU A 144 12.10 -8.28 -10.84
CA GLU A 144 13.37 -7.54 -10.83
C GLU A 144 14.59 -8.43 -11.11
N LYS A 145 14.63 -9.64 -10.53
CA LYS A 145 15.74 -10.58 -10.75
C LYS A 145 15.80 -11.09 -12.19
N ASP A 146 14.65 -11.38 -12.78
CA ASP A 146 14.58 -11.86 -14.17
C ASP A 146 15.02 -10.74 -15.12
N MET A 147 14.60 -9.50 -14.85
CA MET A 147 15.04 -8.32 -15.61
C MET A 147 16.54 -8.09 -15.46
N GLU A 148 17.08 -8.18 -14.25
CA GLU A 148 18.51 -7.99 -13.98
C GLU A 148 19.38 -9.03 -14.71
N GLN A 149 18.95 -10.30 -14.78
CA GLN A 149 19.65 -11.35 -15.53
C GLN A 149 19.73 -11.05 -17.03
N GLU A 150 18.72 -10.39 -17.58
CA GLU A 150 18.66 -9.94 -18.97
C GLU A 150 19.28 -8.54 -19.18
N GLY A 151 19.91 -7.96 -18.16
CA GLY A 151 20.51 -6.62 -18.22
C GLY A 151 19.50 -5.47 -18.32
N LEU A 152 18.25 -5.71 -17.93
CA LEU A 152 17.16 -4.75 -17.97
C LEU A 152 16.89 -4.14 -16.58
N ALA A 153 16.60 -2.84 -16.56
CA ALA A 153 16.12 -2.18 -15.36
C ALA A 153 14.64 -2.52 -15.10
N PRO A 154 14.13 -2.36 -13.87
CA PRO A 154 12.70 -2.38 -13.62
C PRO A 154 11.94 -1.37 -14.50
N VAL A 155 10.67 -1.68 -14.76
CA VAL A 155 9.84 -0.84 -15.63
C VAL A 155 9.26 0.33 -14.84
N ILE A 156 9.33 1.54 -15.40
CA ILE A 156 8.53 2.67 -14.91
C ILE A 156 7.26 2.73 -15.73
N TYR A 157 6.10 2.72 -15.07
CA TYR A 157 4.83 2.99 -15.73
C TYR A 157 4.35 4.41 -15.41
N PRO A 158 4.38 5.34 -16.38
CA PRO A 158 3.92 6.70 -16.18
C PRO A 158 2.42 6.82 -16.50
N HIS A 159 1.56 6.81 -15.47
CA HIS A 159 0.10 7.01 -15.70
C HIS A 159 -0.18 8.33 -16.40
N TRP A 160 0.54 9.40 -16.09
CA TRP A 160 0.25 10.71 -16.65
C TRP A 160 0.40 10.74 -18.17
N ILE A 161 1.45 10.10 -18.72
CA ILE A 161 1.63 9.96 -20.17
C ILE A 161 0.42 9.25 -20.80
N HIS A 162 -0.01 8.14 -20.21
CA HIS A 162 -1.17 7.40 -20.73
C HIS A 162 -2.47 8.21 -20.59
N ARG A 163 -2.61 8.99 -19.52
CA ARG A 163 -3.78 9.84 -19.25
C ARG A 163 -3.92 11.04 -20.18
N ILE A 164 -2.88 11.39 -20.93
CA ILE A 164 -2.99 12.37 -22.02
C ILE A 164 -3.95 11.87 -23.10
N TRP A 165 -3.93 10.57 -23.39
CA TRP A 165 -4.72 10.00 -24.49
C TRP A 165 -5.89 9.13 -24.04
N PHE A 166 -5.84 8.57 -22.82
CA PHE A 166 -6.81 7.58 -22.36
C PHE A 166 -7.40 7.95 -21.00
N GLU A 167 -8.73 7.82 -20.87
CA GLU A 167 -9.38 7.85 -19.57
C GLU A 167 -9.09 6.57 -18.77
N CYS A 168 -9.20 6.62 -17.44
CA CYS A 168 -8.84 5.50 -16.59
C CYS A 168 -9.65 4.23 -16.93
N LYS A 169 -10.92 4.40 -17.30
CA LYS A 169 -11.84 3.31 -17.66
C LYS A 169 -11.46 2.53 -18.92
N VAL A 170 -10.58 3.08 -19.77
CA VAL A 170 -10.02 2.38 -20.93
C VAL A 170 -9.17 1.19 -20.46
N CYS A 171 -8.38 1.40 -19.41
CA CYS A 171 -7.48 0.38 -18.87
C CYS A 171 -8.11 -0.40 -17.71
N HIS A 172 -8.91 0.28 -16.89
CA HIS A 172 -9.41 -0.26 -15.62
C HIS A 172 -10.93 -0.51 -15.66
N GLN A 173 -11.42 -1.68 -15.23
CA GLN A 173 -10.68 -2.83 -14.68
C GLN A 173 -10.43 -3.96 -15.69
N ASP A 174 -10.68 -3.72 -16.98
CA ASP A 174 -10.73 -4.77 -17.99
C ASP A 174 -9.33 -5.31 -18.37
N ILE A 175 -8.36 -4.40 -18.50
CA ILE A 175 -6.98 -4.75 -18.88
C ILE A 175 -6.12 -4.93 -17.62
N PHE A 176 -6.32 -4.05 -16.63
CA PHE A 176 -5.56 -4.03 -15.40
C PHE A 176 -6.47 -3.85 -14.19
N VAL A 177 -6.15 -4.54 -13.10
CA VAL A 177 -6.75 -4.27 -11.78
C VAL A 177 -6.01 -3.10 -11.13
N MET A 178 -6.72 -2.16 -10.49
CA MET A 178 -6.13 -0.99 -9.80
C MET A 178 -5.51 -1.35 -8.44
N GLN A 179 -4.66 -2.38 -8.42
CA GLN A 179 -3.96 -2.80 -7.22
C GLN A 179 -2.52 -3.20 -7.58
N ARG A 180 -1.55 -2.61 -6.88
CA ARG A 180 -0.14 -2.96 -7.06
C ARG A 180 0.06 -4.46 -6.80
N TRP A 181 0.94 -5.07 -7.59
CA TRP A 181 1.34 -6.48 -7.48
C TRP A 181 0.25 -7.51 -7.81
N ARG A 182 -0.97 -7.10 -8.18
CA ARG A 182 -2.03 -8.03 -8.60
C ARG A 182 -2.01 -8.35 -10.09
N ASN A 183 -1.46 -7.44 -10.90
CA ASN A 183 -1.30 -7.68 -12.32
C ASN A 183 -0.02 -8.46 -12.55
N GLU A 184 -0.15 -9.73 -12.90
CA GLU A 184 0.96 -10.56 -13.36
C GLU A 184 1.29 -10.21 -14.81
N ILE A 185 2.22 -9.30 -15.02
CA ILE A 185 2.66 -8.85 -16.34
C ILE A 185 3.84 -9.71 -16.80
N SER A 186 3.82 -10.20 -18.03
CA SER A 186 4.93 -10.92 -18.64
C SER A 186 4.98 -10.73 -20.15
N HIS A 187 6.17 -10.87 -20.75
CA HIS A 187 6.31 -10.82 -22.21
C HIS A 187 5.41 -11.83 -22.91
N LYS A 188 5.24 -13.04 -22.36
CA LYS A 188 4.28 -14.03 -22.88
C LYS A 188 2.85 -13.49 -23.01
N LYS A 189 2.36 -12.74 -22.02
CA LYS A 189 1.02 -12.12 -22.07
C LYS A 189 0.98 -10.94 -23.04
N ILE A 190 2.03 -10.13 -23.06
CA ILE A 190 2.18 -8.99 -23.97
C ILE A 190 2.19 -9.45 -25.43
N ASP A 191 2.98 -10.48 -25.77
CA ASP A 191 3.07 -11.06 -27.11
C ASP A 191 1.75 -11.69 -27.57
N ALA A 192 0.94 -12.16 -26.62
CA ALA A 192 -0.41 -12.65 -26.84
C ALA A 192 -1.48 -11.53 -26.95
N GLY A 193 -1.06 -10.26 -27.00
CA GLY A 193 -1.97 -9.11 -27.14
C GLY A 193 -2.73 -8.73 -25.86
N LYS A 194 -2.23 -9.13 -24.69
CA LYS A 194 -2.84 -8.80 -23.38
C LYS A 194 -2.03 -7.74 -22.65
N GLN A 195 -2.64 -7.08 -21.67
CA GLN A 195 -1.99 -6.08 -20.82
C GLN A 195 -1.33 -4.97 -21.68
N CYS A 196 -0.03 -4.72 -21.54
CA CYS A 196 0.67 -3.72 -22.35
C CYS A 196 0.53 -4.01 -23.85
N GLY A 197 0.46 -5.28 -24.24
CA GLY A 197 0.31 -5.73 -25.63
C GLY A 197 -1.05 -5.44 -26.26
N VAL A 198 -2.05 -5.01 -25.49
CA VAL A 198 -3.33 -4.51 -26.04
C VAL A 198 -3.05 -3.29 -26.94
N CYS A 199 -2.14 -2.41 -26.50
CA CYS A 199 -1.80 -1.17 -27.20
C CYS A 199 -0.38 -1.19 -27.80
N HIS A 200 0.62 -1.72 -27.09
CA HIS A 200 2.01 -1.81 -27.55
C HIS A 200 2.24 -2.98 -28.54
N ASN A 201 1.50 -2.93 -29.64
CA ASN A 201 1.42 -3.96 -30.67
C ASN A 201 1.97 -3.50 -32.04
N GLY A 202 2.60 -2.32 -32.10
CA GLY A 202 3.11 -1.71 -33.33
C GLY A 202 2.04 -1.00 -34.18
N LYS A 203 0.76 -1.17 -33.87
CA LYS A 203 -0.35 -0.49 -34.56
C LYS A 203 -0.82 0.73 -33.78
N MET A 204 -1.22 0.55 -32.52
CA MET A 204 -1.72 1.64 -31.68
C MET A 204 -0.56 2.44 -31.10
N ALA A 205 0.29 1.79 -30.31
CA ALA A 205 1.56 2.29 -29.83
C ALA A 205 2.73 1.49 -30.42
N PHE A 206 3.96 1.90 -30.12
CA PHE A 206 5.17 1.15 -30.50
C PHE A 206 5.11 -0.29 -29.99
N SER A 207 5.73 -1.22 -30.72
CA SER A 207 5.73 -2.64 -30.36
C SER A 207 6.53 -2.88 -29.07
N ALA A 208 6.00 -3.66 -28.14
CA ALA A 208 6.72 -4.09 -26.94
C ALA A 208 7.73 -5.23 -27.18
N LYS A 209 7.81 -5.74 -28.42
CA LYS A 209 8.82 -6.73 -28.83
C LYS A 209 10.19 -6.12 -29.07
N GLU A 210 10.21 -4.81 -29.30
CA GLU A 210 11.41 -4.03 -29.60
C GLU A 210 11.46 -2.83 -28.65
N ASN A 211 12.59 -2.13 -28.59
CA ASN A 211 12.76 -0.91 -27.78
C ASN A 211 12.54 -1.12 -26.27
N CYS A 212 13.18 -2.14 -25.68
CA CYS A 212 13.09 -2.47 -24.25
C CYS A 212 13.32 -1.26 -23.34
N GLU A 213 14.22 -0.35 -23.73
CA GLU A 213 14.54 0.88 -23.00
C GLU A 213 13.42 1.94 -23.00
N SER A 214 12.32 1.71 -23.71
CA SER A 214 11.13 2.58 -23.62
C SER A 214 10.37 2.37 -22.31
N CYS A 215 10.49 1.18 -21.71
CA CYS A 215 9.79 0.79 -20.48
C CYS A 215 10.78 0.55 -19.34
N HIS A 216 11.86 -0.19 -19.60
CA HIS A 216 12.87 -0.61 -18.61
C HIS A 216 13.85 0.54 -18.28
N LEU A 217 13.34 1.53 -17.55
CA LEU A 217 13.99 2.82 -17.32
C LEU A 217 14.34 3.12 -15.86
N ALA A 218 13.87 2.33 -14.88
CA ALA A 218 14.07 2.67 -13.47
C ALA A 218 15.57 2.82 -13.12
N GLY A 219 15.95 3.98 -12.60
CA GLY A 219 17.36 4.31 -12.30
C GLY A 219 18.24 4.58 -13.53
N LYS A 220 17.69 4.61 -14.75
CA LYS A 220 18.42 5.01 -15.97
C LYS A 220 18.24 6.52 -16.24
N PRO A 221 19.22 7.20 -16.89
CA PRO A 221 19.09 8.62 -17.24
C PRO A 221 17.83 8.96 -18.04
N GLY A 222 17.37 8.04 -18.88
CA GLY A 222 16.16 8.19 -19.68
C GLY A 222 14.86 8.31 -18.87
N ALA A 223 14.86 7.99 -17.58
CA ALA A 223 13.69 8.15 -16.69
C ALA A 223 13.37 9.61 -16.38
N ALA A 224 14.35 10.53 -16.46
CA ALA A 224 14.17 11.92 -16.05
C ALA A 224 12.98 12.61 -16.76
N LYS A 225 12.76 12.29 -18.05
CA LYS A 225 11.62 12.80 -18.84
C LYS A 225 10.24 12.35 -18.37
N LEU A 226 10.17 11.32 -17.52
CA LEU A 226 8.92 10.80 -16.96
C LEU A 226 8.53 11.51 -15.65
N HIS A 227 9.41 12.35 -15.12
CA HIS A 227 9.22 13.05 -13.84
C HIS A 227 8.94 14.54 -14.00
N ASP A 228 8.98 15.03 -15.23
CA ASP A 228 8.84 16.44 -15.54
C ASP A 228 7.96 16.62 -16.79
N VAL A 229 7.09 17.62 -16.72
CA VAL A 229 6.12 17.99 -17.75
C VAL A 229 6.53 19.24 -18.52
N GLU A 230 7.57 19.96 -18.08
CA GLU A 230 7.93 21.26 -18.65
C GLU A 230 8.49 21.17 -20.08
N HIS A 231 8.96 19.99 -20.50
CA HIS A 231 9.67 19.79 -21.77
C HIS A 231 9.04 18.70 -22.63
N ILE A 232 7.71 18.70 -22.74
CA ILE A 232 6.99 17.75 -23.60
C ILE A 232 6.92 18.24 -25.05
N ASP A 233 7.04 17.29 -25.98
CA ASP A 233 6.80 17.57 -27.39
C ASP A 233 5.29 17.58 -27.66
N HIS A 234 4.71 18.78 -27.63
CA HIS A 234 3.29 18.98 -27.88
C HIS A 234 2.84 18.52 -29.28
N LYS A 235 3.72 18.59 -30.29
CA LYS A 235 3.39 18.16 -31.65
C LYS A 235 3.33 16.64 -31.72
N ALA A 236 4.32 15.96 -31.17
CA ALA A 236 4.30 14.50 -31.07
C ALA A 236 3.07 13.99 -30.29
N ILE A 237 2.68 14.69 -29.21
CA ILE A 237 1.47 14.35 -28.46
C ILE A 237 0.21 14.52 -29.32
N GLN A 238 0.11 15.61 -30.06
CA GLN A 238 -1.02 15.87 -30.96
C GLN A 238 -1.13 14.83 -32.06
N GLU A 239 -0.01 14.46 -32.70
CA GLU A 239 0.03 13.42 -33.74
C GLU A 239 -0.50 12.08 -33.21
N VAL A 240 -0.05 11.67 -32.01
CA VAL A 240 -0.53 10.46 -31.36
C VAL A 240 -2.01 10.58 -30.99
N ALA A 241 -2.45 11.74 -30.48
CA ALA A 241 -3.85 11.97 -30.13
C ALA A 241 -4.76 11.80 -31.37
N THR A 242 -4.42 12.45 -32.48
CA THR A 242 -5.16 12.33 -33.75
C THR A 242 -5.23 10.88 -34.23
N LYS A 243 -4.11 10.14 -34.15
CA LYS A 243 -4.07 8.72 -34.53
C LYS A 243 -5.01 7.85 -33.69
N LEU A 244 -5.14 8.16 -32.41
CA LEU A 244 -5.98 7.41 -31.47
C LEU A 244 -7.45 7.85 -31.49
N GLY A 245 -7.77 9.00 -32.09
CA GLY A 245 -9.07 9.65 -31.98
C GLY A 245 -9.27 10.42 -30.67
N ALA A 246 -8.18 10.75 -29.98
CA ALA A 246 -8.15 11.73 -28.89
C ALA A 246 -7.90 13.14 -29.44
N GLU A 247 -8.08 14.15 -28.59
CA GLU A 247 -7.83 15.54 -28.95
C GLU A 247 -6.70 16.13 -28.10
N TRP A 248 -5.85 16.93 -28.75
CA TRP A 248 -4.85 17.76 -28.10
C TRP A 248 -4.76 19.11 -28.82
N ASN A 249 -5.19 20.16 -28.14
CA ASN A 249 -5.25 21.52 -28.66
C ASN A 249 -4.06 22.33 -28.13
N ILE A 250 -3.04 22.48 -28.97
CA ILE A 250 -1.82 23.22 -28.65
C ILE A 250 -2.11 24.71 -28.46
N ASP A 251 -3.03 25.28 -29.24
CA ASP A 251 -3.35 26.72 -29.21
C ASP A 251 -4.07 27.12 -27.92
N ALA A 252 -4.73 26.17 -27.25
CA ALA A 252 -5.35 26.39 -25.95
C ALA A 252 -4.33 26.42 -24.78
N LEU A 253 -3.05 26.09 -25.01
CA LEU A 253 -2.00 26.11 -23.98
C LEU A 253 -1.51 27.53 -23.71
N SER A 254 -1.38 27.88 -22.43
CA SER A 254 -0.80 29.17 -22.04
C SER A 254 0.73 29.11 -22.18
N ASN A 255 1.29 29.89 -23.09
CA ASN A 255 2.73 29.93 -23.39
C ASN A 255 3.33 28.55 -23.76
N GLY A 256 2.52 27.69 -24.38
CA GLY A 256 2.95 26.34 -24.75
C GLY A 256 3.33 25.47 -23.56
N ARG A 257 2.70 25.68 -22.39
CA ARG A 257 2.93 24.86 -21.18
C ARG A 257 1.64 24.21 -20.70
N MET A 258 1.75 22.99 -20.16
CA MET A 258 0.63 22.33 -19.51
C MET A 258 0.24 23.04 -18.21
N PRO A 259 -1.06 23.23 -17.93
CA PRO A 259 -1.53 23.67 -16.63
C PRO A 259 -1.08 22.71 -15.53
N VAL A 260 -0.41 23.25 -14.52
CA VAL A 260 -0.02 22.54 -13.30
C VAL A 260 -0.58 23.25 -12.07
N ASP A 261 -0.79 22.48 -11.01
CA ASP A 261 -1.18 22.99 -9.71
C ASP A 261 0.01 23.62 -8.97
N ARG A 262 -0.26 24.19 -7.78
CA ARG A 262 0.76 24.83 -6.94
C ARG A 262 1.86 23.88 -6.45
N TYR A 263 1.68 22.57 -6.60
CA TYR A 263 2.65 21.53 -6.25
C TYR A 263 3.40 21.00 -7.48
N GLY A 264 3.13 21.53 -8.67
CA GLY A 264 3.76 21.12 -9.93
C GLY A 264 3.14 19.89 -10.58
N PHE A 265 1.96 19.44 -10.13
CA PHE A 265 1.25 18.32 -10.76
C PHE A 265 0.26 18.79 -11.82
N ILE A 266 0.05 17.99 -12.86
CA ILE A 266 -0.87 18.33 -13.96
C ILE A 266 -2.28 18.59 -13.43
N ASP A 267 -2.85 19.75 -13.82
CA ASP A 267 -4.24 20.09 -13.54
C ASP A 267 -5.16 19.58 -14.64
N TRP A 268 -5.49 18.29 -14.56
CA TRP A 268 -6.32 17.59 -15.53
C TRP A 268 -7.72 18.19 -15.70
N LEU A 269 -8.30 18.74 -14.63
CA LEU A 269 -9.61 19.37 -14.69
C LEU A 269 -9.54 20.66 -15.48
N ASN A 270 -8.57 21.53 -15.16
CA ASN A 270 -8.37 22.77 -15.90
C ASN A 270 -8.10 22.51 -17.39
N MET A 271 -7.33 21.45 -17.70
CA MET A 271 -7.07 21.07 -19.08
C MET A 271 -8.33 20.64 -19.83
N LYS A 272 -9.23 19.86 -19.19
CA LYS A 272 -10.48 19.40 -19.80
C LYS A 272 -11.47 20.56 -19.96
N GLU A 273 -11.61 21.40 -18.93
CA GLU A 273 -12.48 22.59 -18.93
C GLU A 273 -12.10 23.59 -20.02
N ARG A 274 -10.80 23.75 -20.29
CA ARG A 274 -10.30 24.64 -21.34
C ARG A 274 -10.28 24.01 -22.74
N GLY A 275 -10.71 22.75 -22.88
CA GLY A 275 -10.62 22.03 -24.14
C GLY A 275 -9.19 21.85 -24.66
N ILE A 276 -8.20 21.83 -23.76
CA ILE A 276 -6.78 21.58 -24.13
C ILE A 276 -6.61 20.14 -24.59
N PHE A 277 -7.38 19.22 -24.04
CA PHE A 277 -7.33 17.82 -24.44
C PHE A 277 -8.67 17.12 -24.22
N MET A 278 -8.91 16.08 -25.00
CA MET A 278 -10.02 15.16 -24.80
C MET A 278 -9.53 13.73 -25.03
N PRO A 279 -9.27 12.96 -23.95
CA PRO A 279 -8.80 11.59 -24.07
C PRO A 279 -9.92 10.66 -24.56
N ILE A 280 -9.57 9.55 -25.20
CA ILE A 280 -10.55 8.53 -25.55
C ILE A 280 -11.05 7.79 -24.31
N HIS A 281 -12.32 7.41 -24.34
CA HIS A 281 -13.03 6.81 -23.22
C HIS A 281 -13.20 5.28 -23.34
N SER A 282 -12.87 4.70 -24.50
CA SER A 282 -12.91 3.26 -24.76
C SER A 282 -12.03 2.89 -25.96
N LEU A 283 -11.54 1.65 -25.99
CA LEU A 283 -10.96 1.06 -27.21
C LEU A 283 -12.04 0.48 -28.15
N ASP A 284 -13.21 0.18 -27.60
CA ASP A 284 -14.40 -0.21 -28.33
C ASP A 284 -15.23 1.04 -28.69
N LYS A 285 -15.49 1.23 -29.98
CA LYS A 285 -16.22 2.39 -30.51
C LYS A 285 -17.70 2.38 -30.15
N ASP A 286 -18.25 1.21 -29.83
CA ASP A 286 -19.66 1.04 -29.50
C ASP A 286 -19.92 1.16 -27.98
N TYR A 287 -18.86 1.36 -27.19
CA TYR A 287 -18.99 1.54 -25.75
C TYR A 287 -19.64 2.89 -25.42
N VAL A 288 -20.76 2.83 -24.69
CA VAL A 288 -21.43 4.00 -24.15
C VAL A 288 -20.94 4.24 -22.71
N PRO A 289 -20.32 5.39 -22.41
CA PRO A 289 -19.92 5.72 -21.06
C PRO A 289 -21.10 5.80 -20.09
N GLU A 290 -20.99 5.11 -18.96
CA GLU A 290 -21.89 5.27 -17.83
C GLU A 290 -21.44 6.47 -17.00
N THR A 291 -21.99 7.66 -17.27
CA THR A 291 -21.78 8.84 -16.42
C THR A 291 -22.94 9.02 -15.45
N ARG A 292 -22.64 9.62 -14.31
CA ARG A 292 -23.62 9.91 -13.27
C ARG A 292 -23.45 11.34 -12.82
N ASP A 293 -24.49 12.14 -12.99
CA ASP A 293 -24.50 13.55 -12.61
C ASP A 293 -25.29 13.75 -11.33
N ASN A 294 -24.67 13.41 -10.20
CA ASN A 294 -25.20 13.78 -8.89
C ASN A 294 -24.07 14.13 -7.92
N THR A 295 -24.39 15.00 -6.98
CA THR A 295 -23.44 15.46 -5.97
C THR A 295 -23.70 14.80 -4.61
N ILE A 296 -22.64 14.56 -3.85
CA ILE A 296 -22.71 14.15 -2.45
C ILE A 296 -22.12 15.27 -1.59
N PHE A 297 -22.90 15.75 -0.63
CA PHE A 297 -22.48 16.72 0.37
C PHE A 297 -21.95 16.02 1.62
N PHE A 298 -20.74 16.42 2.03
CA PHE A 298 -20.09 15.95 3.26
C PHE A 298 -19.96 17.10 4.25
N GLU A 299 -20.64 16.98 5.38
CA GLU A 299 -20.53 17.94 6.46
C GLU A 299 -19.24 17.71 7.26
N SER A 300 -18.42 18.76 7.38
CA SER A 300 -17.19 18.73 8.16
C SER A 300 -17.46 18.95 9.64
N LYS A 301 -17.14 17.95 10.45
CA LYS A 301 -17.20 18.03 11.93
C LYS A 301 -16.08 18.89 12.53
N SER A 302 -15.07 19.28 11.74
CA SER A 302 -13.96 20.14 12.16
C SER A 302 -14.23 21.60 11.78
N LYS A 303 -13.29 22.53 12.06
CA LYS A 303 -13.46 23.95 11.69
C LYS A 303 -13.33 24.23 10.18
N VAL A 304 -12.83 23.27 9.40
CA VAL A 304 -12.70 23.41 7.93
C VAL A 304 -14.05 23.39 7.24
N LYS A 305 -14.11 24.00 6.06
CA LYS A 305 -15.27 24.03 5.14
C LYS A 305 -15.81 22.63 4.83
N ASN A 306 -17.06 22.57 4.38
CA ASN A 306 -17.71 21.35 3.91
C ASN A 306 -17.16 20.92 2.53
N VAL A 307 -17.43 19.68 2.15
CA VAL A 307 -16.99 19.11 0.86
C VAL A 307 -18.20 18.77 0.00
N LEU A 308 -18.15 19.15 -1.28
CA LEU A 308 -19.11 18.71 -2.29
C LEU A 308 -18.37 17.82 -3.28
N PHE A 309 -18.75 16.55 -3.32
CA PHE A 309 -18.25 15.59 -4.29
C PHE A 309 -19.18 15.55 -5.50
N SER A 310 -18.62 15.57 -6.71
CA SER A 310 -19.38 15.40 -7.95
C SER A 310 -19.10 14.03 -8.57
N HIS A 311 -20.15 13.24 -8.81
CA HIS A 311 -19.99 12.02 -9.60
C HIS A 311 -19.66 12.32 -11.05
N ASP A 312 -20.10 13.42 -11.65
CA ASP A 312 -19.86 13.72 -13.06
C ASP A 312 -18.36 13.82 -13.35
N VAL A 313 -17.65 14.57 -12.50
CA VAL A 313 -16.20 14.73 -12.56
C VAL A 313 -15.45 13.39 -12.43
N HIS A 314 -15.98 12.44 -11.67
CA HIS A 314 -15.32 11.16 -11.45
C HIS A 314 -15.73 10.09 -12.47
N SER A 315 -17.04 9.89 -12.66
CA SER A 315 -17.63 8.90 -13.57
C SER A 315 -17.35 9.21 -15.05
N SER A 316 -17.06 10.47 -15.39
CA SER A 316 -16.53 10.78 -16.72
C SER A 316 -15.18 10.10 -16.97
N TRP A 317 -14.34 9.85 -15.94
CA TRP A 317 -13.01 9.25 -16.08
C TRP A 317 -12.93 7.76 -15.74
N ILE A 318 -13.75 7.29 -14.79
CA ILE A 318 -13.62 5.96 -14.17
C ILE A 318 -14.94 5.19 -14.21
N LYS A 319 -14.88 3.86 -14.20
CA LYS A 319 -16.08 3.00 -14.10
C LYS A 319 -16.64 2.97 -12.68
N CYS A 320 -17.95 2.73 -12.52
CA CYS A 320 -18.59 2.55 -11.20
C CYS A 320 -17.88 1.50 -10.32
N SER A 321 -17.47 0.38 -10.92
CA SER A 321 -16.74 -0.72 -10.24
C SER A 321 -15.35 -0.33 -9.73
N SER A 322 -14.82 0.81 -10.18
CA SER A 322 -13.55 1.38 -9.69
C SER A 322 -13.66 1.87 -8.25
N CYS A 323 -14.87 2.23 -7.82
CA CYS A 323 -15.15 2.76 -6.48
C CYS A 323 -16.06 1.82 -5.67
N HIS A 324 -17.05 1.23 -6.33
CA HIS A 324 -18.10 0.46 -5.66
C HIS A 324 -17.98 -1.04 -5.89
N PRO A 325 -18.26 -1.87 -4.87
CA PRO A 325 -18.53 -1.50 -3.47
C PRO A 325 -17.26 -1.39 -2.60
N GLU A 326 -16.08 -1.71 -3.15
CA GLU A 326 -14.86 -1.94 -2.36
C GLU A 326 -14.34 -0.69 -1.65
N VAL A 327 -14.26 0.45 -2.37
CA VAL A 327 -13.74 1.71 -1.80
C VAL A 327 -14.85 2.47 -1.08
N PHE A 328 -16.06 2.48 -1.65
CA PHE A 328 -17.22 3.14 -1.08
C PHE A 328 -18.45 2.21 -1.12
N SER A 329 -19.19 2.14 -0.01
CA SER A 329 -20.55 1.62 0.00
C SER A 329 -21.51 2.64 -0.60
N ALA A 330 -22.56 2.16 -1.28
CA ALA A 330 -23.59 3.01 -1.89
C ALA A 330 -24.63 3.56 -0.88
N ASP A 331 -24.52 3.17 0.40
CA ASP A 331 -25.47 3.51 1.48
C ASP A 331 -25.20 4.87 2.14
N LEU A 332 -24.27 5.67 1.60
CA LEU A 332 -23.83 6.97 2.13
C LEU A 332 -23.26 6.91 3.57
N LYS A 333 -22.98 5.72 4.12
CA LYS A 333 -22.52 5.52 5.51
C LYS A 333 -21.02 5.25 5.65
N ASN A 334 -20.24 5.72 4.67
CA ASN A 334 -18.79 5.55 4.65
C ASN A 334 -18.10 6.28 5.81
N ASN A 335 -17.15 5.66 6.50
CA ASN A 335 -16.43 6.30 7.61
C ASN A 335 -15.16 6.99 7.10
N ILE A 336 -15.36 8.08 6.38
CA ILE A 336 -14.30 8.84 5.71
C ILE A 336 -13.64 9.79 6.71
N LYS A 337 -12.32 9.69 6.83
CA LYS A 337 -11.49 10.56 7.68
C LYS A 337 -10.16 10.80 6.98
N MET A 338 -9.56 11.98 7.18
CA MET A 338 -8.23 12.29 6.64
C MET A 338 -7.17 11.24 7.02
N VAL A 339 -7.19 10.75 8.26
CA VAL A 339 -6.26 9.67 8.72
C VAL A 339 -6.47 8.32 8.04
N ARG A 340 -7.68 8.06 7.50
CA ARG A 340 -7.96 6.85 6.71
C ARG A 340 -7.57 7.08 5.25
N MET A 341 -7.78 8.29 4.75
CA MET A 341 -7.30 8.71 3.42
C MET A 341 -5.78 8.64 3.32
N SER A 342 -5.03 9.09 4.33
CA SER A 342 -3.56 8.96 4.35
C SER A 342 -3.07 7.51 4.36
N LYS A 343 -3.93 6.55 4.74
CA LYS A 343 -3.67 5.11 4.67
C LYS A 343 -4.14 4.48 3.35
N GLY A 344 -4.56 5.29 2.38
CA GLY A 344 -5.00 4.83 1.07
C GLY A 344 -6.47 4.39 1.00
N GLN A 345 -7.31 4.74 1.97
CA GLN A 345 -8.74 4.40 1.98
C GLN A 345 -9.60 5.54 1.43
N TYR A 346 -10.80 5.24 0.92
CA TYR A 346 -11.76 6.23 0.40
C TYR A 346 -11.13 7.15 -0.65
N CYS A 347 -11.21 8.46 -0.51
CA CYS A 347 -10.63 9.41 -1.46
C CYS A 347 -9.11 9.22 -1.62
N GLY A 348 -8.41 8.77 -0.56
CA GLY A 348 -6.99 8.46 -0.59
C GLY A 348 -6.63 7.18 -1.35
N HIS A 349 -7.63 6.43 -1.83
CA HIS A 349 -7.41 5.35 -2.79
C HIS A 349 -6.76 5.89 -4.07
N CYS A 350 -7.17 7.09 -4.51
CA CYS A 350 -6.67 7.75 -5.71
C CYS A 350 -5.91 9.07 -5.43
N HIS A 351 -6.44 9.96 -4.58
CA HIS A 351 -5.83 11.26 -4.28
C HIS A 351 -4.55 11.11 -3.48
N GLY A 352 -3.46 11.73 -3.96
CA GLY A 352 -2.10 11.56 -3.44
C GLY A 352 -1.34 10.36 -4.02
N LYS A 353 -1.96 9.58 -4.92
CA LYS A 353 -1.30 8.48 -5.65
C LYS A 353 -1.33 8.70 -7.15
N VAL A 354 -2.53 8.81 -7.72
CA VAL A 354 -2.78 8.97 -9.18
C VAL A 354 -3.53 10.28 -9.48
N SER A 355 -4.10 10.91 -8.47
CA SER A 355 -4.78 12.21 -8.52
C SER A 355 -4.13 13.17 -7.50
N PHE A 356 -4.48 14.46 -7.56
CA PHE A 356 -3.87 15.53 -6.78
C PHE A 356 -3.74 15.18 -5.28
N THR A 357 -2.75 15.79 -4.63
CA THR A 357 -2.41 15.53 -3.23
C THR A 357 -3.49 16.02 -2.27
N PHE A 358 -3.78 15.25 -1.21
CA PHE A 358 -4.68 15.66 -0.13
C PHE A 358 -4.13 16.82 0.73
N ALA A 359 -2.86 17.23 0.51
CA ALA A 359 -2.31 18.46 1.09
C ALA A 359 -3.00 19.73 0.52
N ASP A 360 -3.65 19.62 -0.64
CA ASP A 360 -4.45 20.70 -1.22
C ASP A 360 -5.87 20.73 -0.66
N CYS A 361 -6.02 21.13 0.61
CA CYS A 361 -7.31 21.12 1.31
C CYS A 361 -8.42 21.85 0.53
N LEU A 362 -8.07 22.95 -0.15
CA LEU A 362 -9.01 23.83 -0.83
C LEU A 362 -9.57 23.26 -2.13
N ARG A 363 -9.08 22.11 -2.63
CA ARG A 363 -9.70 21.42 -3.76
C ARG A 363 -10.99 20.69 -3.38
N CYS A 364 -11.11 20.28 -2.12
CA CYS A 364 -12.29 19.57 -1.62
C CYS A 364 -13.10 20.44 -0.65
N HIS A 365 -12.42 21.12 0.28
CA HIS A 365 -13.05 21.92 1.33
C HIS A 365 -13.38 23.33 0.82
N VAL A 366 -14.32 23.41 -0.12
CA VAL A 366 -14.74 24.66 -0.77
C VAL A 366 -16.07 25.19 -0.26
N GLN A 367 -16.92 24.34 0.32
CA GLN A 367 -18.29 24.71 0.65
C GLN A 367 -18.40 25.34 2.04
N GLU A 368 -19.08 26.48 2.14
CA GLU A 368 -19.23 27.17 3.42
C GLU A 368 -20.04 26.36 4.44
N LYS A 369 -19.78 26.65 5.72
CA LYS A 369 -20.55 26.04 6.82
C LYS A 369 -21.94 26.66 6.92
N GLY A 370 -22.93 25.85 7.28
CA GLY A 370 -24.33 26.29 7.41
C GLY A 370 -25.08 26.45 6.09
N VAL A 371 -24.43 26.18 4.94
CA VAL A 371 -25.07 26.17 3.63
C VAL A 371 -25.42 24.72 3.26
N THR A 372 -26.70 24.45 3.05
CA THR A 372 -27.20 23.20 2.46
C THR A 372 -27.22 23.32 0.94
N PHE A 373 -26.78 22.29 0.22
CA PHE A 373 -26.81 22.28 -1.24
C PHE A 373 -28.05 21.54 -1.74
N GLU A 374 -28.93 22.26 -2.44
CA GLU A 374 -30.17 21.70 -2.99
C GLU A 374 -29.87 20.62 -4.05
N GLY A 375 -30.53 19.47 -3.96
CA GLY A 375 -30.30 18.34 -4.86
C GLY A 375 -29.08 17.46 -4.54
N ALA A 376 -28.23 17.82 -3.57
CA ALA A 376 -27.13 16.97 -3.13
C ALA A 376 -27.61 15.85 -2.19
N LEU A 377 -27.08 14.65 -2.39
CA LEU A 377 -27.22 13.56 -1.43
C LEU A 377 -26.37 13.85 -0.19
N ILE A 378 -26.90 13.63 1.01
CA ILE A 378 -26.18 13.91 2.26
C ILE A 378 -25.45 12.66 2.74
N HIS A 379 -24.15 12.79 3.00
CA HIS A 379 -23.37 11.73 3.63
C HIS A 379 -23.76 11.53 5.09
N GLU A 380 -24.24 10.33 5.43
CA GLU A 380 -24.56 9.93 6.80
C GLU A 380 -23.33 9.29 7.45
N GLY A 381 -22.41 10.09 7.98
CA GLY A 381 -21.25 9.54 8.68
C GLY A 381 -21.67 8.53 9.77
N LYS A 382 -21.07 7.32 9.80
CA LYS A 382 -21.37 6.32 10.84
C LYS A 382 -21.33 6.97 12.21
N ASN A 383 -22.49 7.14 12.83
CA ASN A 383 -22.59 7.56 14.22
C ASN A 383 -21.73 6.60 15.03
N LYS A 384 -20.94 7.14 15.98
CA LYS A 384 -20.36 6.29 17.01
C LYS A 384 -21.55 5.61 17.68
N GLN A 385 -21.81 4.34 17.35
CA GLN A 385 -22.72 3.54 18.15
C GLN A 385 -22.20 3.67 19.59
N GLN A 386 -23.11 4.13 20.45
CA GLN A 386 -22.96 4.12 21.88
C GLN A 386 -22.43 2.74 22.25
N LYS A 387 -21.22 2.71 22.80
CA LYS A 387 -20.71 1.54 23.50
C LYS A 387 -21.27 1.57 24.90
#